data_AF-A0A1D2A2F5-F1
#
_entry.id   AF-A0A1D2A2F5-F1
#
_cell.length_a   1.000
_cell.length_b   1.000
_cell.length_c   1.000
_cell.angle_alpha   90.00
_cell.angle_beta   90.00
_cell.angle_gamma   90.00
#
_symmetry.space_group_name_H-M   'P 1'
#
loop_
_entity.id
_entity.type
_entity.pdbx_description
1 polymer ?
#
loop_
_entity_poly.entity_id
_entity_poly.type
_entity_poly.pdbx_seq_one_letter_code
_entity_poly.pdbx_strand_id
1 'polypeptide(L)'
;APHGPSQQAVISQALAAAGAPPGALTGLELHGTGTPLGDPIELNAALTVLCPRLGRGRDGHDPGPCLGLHAVKTLVGHVEPAAGGAGLHSTLMRIRSLVLPPLLGLGVLNPLMTDSFSAASRGLHAAKQPGPQACCAPGTLSGTSAFAFQGTNAHALVRSAQGCQGQSPGTRP
;
A
#
# COMPACT_ATOMS: atom_id res chain seq x y z
N ALA A 1 -12.77 -6.89 -16.93
CA ALA A 1 -11.68 -7.55 -16.18
C ALA A 1 -10.70 -6.48 -15.68
N PRO A 2 -10.02 -6.66 -14.53
CA PRO A 2 -9.01 -5.70 -14.07
C PRO A 2 -7.91 -5.51 -15.13
N HIS A 3 -7.43 -4.27 -15.29
CA HIS A 3 -6.48 -3.90 -16.34
C HIS A 3 -5.26 -3.20 -15.75
N GLY A 4 -4.17 -3.96 -15.61
CA GLY A 4 -2.91 -3.50 -14.99
C GLY A 4 -2.39 -2.17 -15.55
N PRO A 5 -2.30 -1.97 -16.89
CA PRO A 5 -1.83 -0.70 -17.45
C PRO A 5 -2.66 0.51 -17.03
N SER A 6 -3.99 0.36 -16.88
CA SER A 6 -4.84 1.46 -16.41
C SER A 6 -4.61 1.78 -14.93
N GLN A 7 -4.31 0.77 -14.11
CA GLN A 7 -3.93 0.95 -12.71
C GLN A 7 -2.55 1.63 -12.59
N GLN A 8 -1.58 1.24 -13.42
CA GLN A 8 -0.29 1.91 -13.50
C GLN A 8 -0.43 3.40 -13.88
N ALA A 9 -1.30 3.69 -14.86
CA ALA A 9 -1.54 5.04 -15.33
C ALA A 9 -2.11 5.94 -14.23
N VAL A 10 -3.12 5.48 -13.49
CA VAL A 10 -3.72 6.31 -12.42
C VAL A 10 -2.77 6.52 -11.24
N ILE A 11 -1.95 5.52 -10.87
CA ILE A 11 -0.93 5.67 -9.82
C ILE A 11 0.15 6.68 -10.28
N SER A 12 0.61 6.57 -11.53
CA SER A 12 1.60 7.49 -12.12
C SER A 12 1.08 8.92 -12.18
N GLN A 13 -0.19 9.11 -12.55
CA GLN A 13 -0.84 10.43 -12.59
C GLN A 13 -0.91 11.06 -11.19
N ALA A 14 -1.26 10.29 -10.17
CA ALA A 14 -1.31 10.78 -8.80
C ALA A 14 0.08 11.21 -8.29
N LEU A 15 1.12 10.41 -8.56
CA LEU A 15 2.50 10.77 -8.23
C LEU A 15 2.94 12.05 -8.94
N ALA A 16 2.66 12.18 -10.24
CA ALA A 16 2.99 13.36 -11.02
C ALA A 16 2.27 14.61 -10.48
N ALA A 17 0.98 14.50 -10.16
CA ALA A 17 0.21 15.59 -9.56
C ALA A 17 0.75 16.02 -8.19
N ALA A 18 1.35 15.09 -7.44
CA ALA A 18 1.96 15.37 -6.14
C ALA A 18 3.46 15.76 -6.21
N GLY A 19 4.07 15.77 -7.40
CA GLY A 19 5.52 15.94 -7.58
C GLY A 19 6.36 14.88 -6.84
N ALA A 20 5.81 13.68 -6.67
CA ALA A 20 6.40 12.63 -5.84
C ALA A 20 7.16 11.60 -6.70
N PRO A 21 8.38 11.20 -6.31
CA PRO A 21 9.09 10.13 -7.01
C PRO A 21 8.47 8.75 -6.73
N PRO A 22 8.66 7.76 -7.62
CA PRO A 22 8.24 6.37 -7.47
C PRO A 22 8.40 5.76 -6.06
N GLY A 23 9.50 6.04 -5.37
CA GLY A 23 9.77 5.48 -4.02
C GLY A 23 9.28 6.30 -2.83
N ALA A 24 8.43 7.31 -3.04
CA ALA A 24 8.01 8.22 -1.96
C ALA A 24 6.96 7.62 -1.01
N LEU A 25 6.28 6.54 -1.42
CA LEU A 25 5.21 5.93 -0.62
C LEU A 25 5.80 4.96 0.41
N THR A 26 5.36 5.11 1.66
CA THR A 26 5.69 4.19 2.76
C THR A 26 4.53 3.26 3.13
N GLY A 27 3.36 3.48 2.54
CA GLY A 27 2.30 2.49 2.54
C GLY A 27 1.29 2.67 1.45
N LEU A 28 0.56 1.59 1.19
CA LEU A 28 -0.42 1.47 0.15
C LEU A 28 -1.63 0.70 0.68
N GLU A 29 -2.75 1.40 0.76
CA GLU A 29 -4.07 0.80 0.88
C GLU A 29 -4.51 0.34 -0.51
N LEU A 30 -4.48 -0.98 -0.70
CA LEU A 30 -4.89 -1.66 -1.92
C LEU A 30 -6.40 -1.58 -2.09
N HIS A 31 -6.85 -1.68 -3.34
CA HIS A 31 -8.22 -2.04 -3.65
C HIS A 31 -8.55 -3.43 -3.07
N GLY A 32 -7.65 -4.41 -3.19
CA GLY A 32 -7.57 -5.58 -2.30
C GLY A 32 -8.88 -6.36 -2.16
N THR A 33 -9.42 -6.83 -3.29
CA THR A 33 -10.69 -7.58 -3.33
C THR A 33 -10.57 -9.04 -2.90
N GLY A 34 -9.36 -9.56 -2.71
CA GLY A 34 -9.14 -10.97 -2.36
C GLY A 34 -9.32 -11.91 -3.55
N THR A 35 -9.27 -11.39 -4.79
CA THR A 35 -9.54 -12.22 -5.97
C THR A 35 -8.25 -12.89 -6.46
N PRO A 36 -8.30 -14.18 -6.88
CA PRO A 36 -7.10 -14.92 -7.28
C PRO A 36 -6.30 -14.27 -8.42
N LEU A 37 -6.97 -13.55 -9.32
CA LEU A 37 -6.36 -12.89 -10.46
C LEU A 37 -6.21 -11.37 -10.27
N GLY A 38 -7.17 -10.70 -9.63
CA GLY A 38 -7.14 -9.25 -9.47
C GLY A 38 -6.06 -8.77 -8.52
N ASP A 39 -5.84 -9.47 -7.41
CA ASP A 39 -4.83 -9.07 -6.42
C ASP A 39 -3.39 -9.14 -6.98
N PRO A 40 -2.98 -10.19 -7.73
CA PRO A 40 -1.69 -10.18 -8.44
C PRO A 40 -1.57 -9.06 -9.48
N ILE A 41 -2.63 -8.76 -10.23
CA ILE A 41 -2.63 -7.67 -11.23
C ILE A 41 -2.40 -6.32 -10.54
N GLU A 42 -3.13 -6.07 -9.45
CA GLU A 42 -3.01 -4.85 -8.65
C GLU A 42 -1.61 -4.69 -8.07
N LEU A 43 -1.10 -5.72 -7.40
CA LEU A 43 0.22 -5.66 -6.77
C LEU A 43 1.31 -5.40 -7.81
N ASN A 44 1.29 -6.11 -8.94
CA ASN A 44 2.28 -5.93 -9.99
C ASN A 44 2.19 -4.53 -10.64
N ALA A 45 0.98 -4.01 -10.84
CA ALA A 45 0.79 -2.64 -11.33
C ALA A 45 1.38 -1.61 -10.36
N ALA A 46 1.12 -1.75 -9.06
CA ALA A 46 1.67 -0.86 -8.04
C ALA A 46 3.21 -0.96 -7.98
N LEU A 47 3.77 -2.15 -7.91
CA LEU A 47 5.23 -2.35 -7.83
C LEU A 47 5.95 -1.87 -9.10
N THR A 48 5.34 -1.98 -10.27
CA THR A 48 5.90 -1.44 -11.53
C THR A 48 6.11 0.08 -11.43
N VAL A 49 5.16 0.80 -10.84
CA VAL A 49 5.20 2.26 -10.74
C VAL A 49 5.99 2.73 -9.53
N LEU A 50 5.77 2.12 -8.36
CA LEU A 50 6.35 2.56 -7.09
C LEU A 50 7.78 2.04 -6.89
N CYS A 51 8.07 0.87 -7.43
CA CYS A 51 9.32 0.17 -7.23
C CYS A 51 9.96 -0.23 -8.58
N PRO A 52 10.21 0.70 -9.52
CA PRO A 52 10.62 0.36 -10.89
C PRO A 52 11.95 -0.40 -11.00
N ARG A 53 12.81 -0.34 -9.96
CA ARG A 53 14.02 -1.17 -9.86
C ARG A 53 13.70 -2.64 -9.55
N LEU A 54 12.69 -2.88 -8.71
CA LEU A 54 12.19 -4.22 -8.34
C LEU A 54 11.29 -4.80 -9.43
N GLY A 55 10.45 -3.98 -10.06
CA GLY A 55 9.58 -4.40 -11.17
C GLY A 55 10.32 -4.85 -12.44
N ARG A 56 11.63 -4.62 -12.54
CA ARG A 56 12.49 -5.05 -13.67
C ARG A 56 13.35 -6.28 -13.37
N GLY A 57 13.17 -6.95 -12.22
CA GLY A 57 13.93 -8.16 -11.88
C GLY A 57 15.43 -7.95 -11.81
N ARG A 58 15.90 -6.74 -11.49
CA ARG A 58 17.33 -6.46 -11.37
C ARG A 58 17.79 -6.80 -9.95
N ASP A 59 18.85 -7.59 -9.87
CA ASP A 59 19.59 -7.95 -8.65
C ASP A 59 20.22 -6.70 -7.99
N GLY A 60 19.40 -5.85 -7.39
CA GLY A 60 19.83 -4.69 -6.65
C GLY A 60 19.88 -5.01 -5.16
N HIS A 61 21.08 -4.99 -4.57
CA HIS A 61 21.31 -5.15 -3.13
C HIS A 61 20.84 -3.93 -2.29
N ASP A 62 20.11 -3.00 -2.92
CA ASP A 62 19.58 -1.79 -2.31
C ASP A 62 18.17 -2.11 -1.78
N PRO A 63 17.93 -2.09 -0.47
CA PRO A 63 16.59 -2.28 0.06
C PRO A 63 15.72 -1.16 -0.51
N GLY A 64 14.89 -1.49 -1.50
CA GLY A 64 13.94 -0.54 -2.06
C GLY A 64 13.08 0.12 -0.96
N PRO A 65 12.40 1.22 -1.29
CA PRO A 65 11.58 1.95 -0.31
C PRO A 65 10.64 0.98 0.42
N CYS A 66 10.62 1.06 1.76
CA CYS A 66 9.78 0.16 2.53
C CYS A 66 8.31 0.57 2.41
N LEU A 67 7.52 -0.33 1.83
CA LEU A 67 6.12 -0.17 1.46
C LEU A 67 5.26 -1.14 2.27
N GLY A 68 4.50 -0.60 3.22
CA GLY A 68 3.48 -1.37 3.95
C GLY A 68 2.18 -1.51 3.14
N LEU A 69 1.77 -2.74 2.88
CA LEU A 69 0.51 -3.07 2.19
C LEU A 69 -0.64 -3.27 3.17
N HIS A 70 -1.80 -2.73 2.81
CA HIS A 70 -3.04 -2.82 3.58
C HIS A 70 -4.25 -3.00 2.68
N ALA A 71 -5.33 -3.53 3.25
CA ALA A 71 -6.63 -3.61 2.59
C ALA A 71 -7.72 -3.67 3.66
N VAL A 72 -8.42 -2.56 3.88
CA VAL A 72 -9.51 -2.44 4.88
C VAL A 72 -10.62 -3.45 4.63
N LYS A 73 -10.77 -3.95 3.40
CA LYS A 73 -11.75 -4.98 3.03
C LYS A 73 -11.55 -6.28 3.79
N THR A 74 -10.35 -6.57 4.28
CA THR A 74 -10.15 -7.73 5.17
C THR A 74 -10.85 -7.57 6.53
N LEU A 75 -11.11 -6.33 6.94
CA LEU A 75 -11.75 -6.00 8.23
C LEU A 75 -13.26 -5.79 8.09
N VAL A 76 -13.69 -5.06 7.05
CA VAL A 76 -15.07 -4.59 6.92
C VAL A 76 -15.82 -5.14 5.69
N GLY A 77 -15.18 -6.01 4.92
CA GLY A 77 -15.71 -6.49 3.65
C GLY A 77 -15.72 -5.42 2.55
N HIS A 78 -16.34 -5.74 1.42
CA HIS A 78 -16.48 -4.79 0.32
C HIS A 78 -17.71 -3.90 0.52
N VAL A 79 -17.50 -2.68 1.01
CA VAL A 79 -18.59 -1.70 1.25
C VAL A 79 -18.99 -0.91 -0.02
N GLU A 80 -18.83 -1.53 -1.19
CA GLU A 80 -19.33 -1.05 -2.50
C GLU A 80 -19.00 0.44 -2.79
N PRO A 81 -19.93 1.41 -3.01
CA PRO A 81 -19.53 2.79 -3.33
C PRO A 81 -18.69 3.45 -2.23
N ALA A 82 -18.81 3.01 -0.98
CA ALA A 82 -18.05 3.55 0.14
C ALA A 82 -16.61 3.00 0.21
N ALA A 83 -16.24 2.03 -0.63
CA ALA A 83 -14.97 1.31 -0.52
C ALA A 83 -13.75 2.24 -0.65
N GLY A 84 -13.81 3.26 -1.51
CA GLY A 84 -12.76 4.26 -1.63
C GLY A 84 -12.62 5.12 -0.37
N GLY A 85 -13.75 5.57 0.19
CA GLY A 85 -13.77 6.35 1.43
C GLY A 85 -13.30 5.55 2.65
N ALA A 86 -13.68 4.27 2.74
CA ALA A 86 -13.22 3.36 3.78
C ALA A 86 -11.70 3.14 3.71
N GLY A 87 -11.15 2.95 2.51
CA GLY A 87 -9.70 2.84 2.31
C GLY A 87 -8.94 4.13 2.67
N LEU A 88 -9.49 5.29 2.29
CA LEU A 88 -8.90 6.58 2.65
C LEU A 88 -8.92 6.79 4.17
N HIS A 89 -10.05 6.49 4.81
CA HIS A 89 -10.18 6.56 6.27
C HIS A 89 -9.18 5.62 6.97
N SER A 90 -9.06 4.36 6.51
CA SER A 90 -8.06 3.39 6.99
C SER A 90 -6.65 3.97 6.89
N THR A 91 -6.30 4.56 5.74
CA THR A 91 -5.00 5.19 5.51
C THR A 91 -4.73 6.34 6.48
N LEU A 92 -5.72 7.21 6.70
CA LEU A 92 -5.62 8.32 7.66
C LEU A 92 -5.46 7.80 9.09
N MET A 93 -6.21 6.77 9.47
CA MET A 93 -6.12 6.18 10.81
C MET A 93 -4.76 5.53 11.04
N ARG A 94 -4.20 4.86 10.03
CA ARG A 94 -2.84 4.30 10.05
C ARG A 94 -1.79 5.38 10.26
N ILE A 95 -1.85 6.46 9.47
CA ILE A 95 -0.95 7.61 9.60
C ILE A 95 -1.07 8.27 10.97
N ARG A 96 -2.29 8.36 11.52
CA ARG A 96 -2.53 8.96 12.83
C ARG A 96 -2.03 8.08 13.99
N SER A 97 -2.26 6.77 13.92
CA SER A 97 -1.97 5.84 15.00
C SER A 97 -0.54 5.31 14.97
N LEU A 98 0.16 5.45 13.84
CA LEU A 98 1.49 4.89 13.61
C LEU A 98 1.52 3.35 13.68
N VAL A 99 0.35 2.72 13.50
CA VAL A 99 0.16 1.26 13.58
C VAL A 99 -0.21 0.71 12.20
N LEU A 100 0.50 -0.34 11.80
CA LEU A 100 0.24 -1.19 10.63
C LEU A 100 -0.86 -2.22 11.00
N PRO A 101 -2.13 -2.07 10.56
CA PRO A 101 -3.15 -3.08 10.84
C PRO A 101 -2.87 -4.40 10.10
N PRO A 102 -3.31 -5.55 10.65
CA PRO A 102 -3.16 -6.84 10.00
C PRO A 102 -4.11 -6.97 8.80
N LEU A 103 -3.67 -7.71 7.79
CA LEU A 103 -4.54 -8.25 6.74
C LEU A 103 -5.22 -9.51 7.28
N LEU A 104 -6.46 -9.37 7.75
CA LEU A 104 -7.21 -10.51 8.28
C LEU A 104 -7.45 -11.57 7.19
N GLY A 105 -7.37 -12.85 7.56
CA GLY A 105 -7.50 -13.97 6.63
C GLY A 105 -6.25 -14.24 5.79
N LEU A 106 -5.18 -13.46 5.92
CA LEU A 106 -3.90 -13.71 5.25
C LEU A 106 -3.13 -14.88 5.91
N GLY A 107 -3.51 -16.11 5.54
CA GLY A 107 -2.80 -17.33 5.93
C GLY A 107 -1.59 -17.59 5.03
N VAL A 108 -1.88 -18.02 3.80
CA VAL A 108 -0.91 -18.32 2.74
C VAL A 108 -1.04 -17.25 1.66
N LEU A 109 0.09 -16.74 1.17
CA LEU A 109 0.10 -15.77 0.08
C LEU A 109 -0.35 -16.46 -1.23
N ASN A 110 -1.04 -15.72 -2.09
CA ASN A 110 -1.33 -16.18 -3.45
C ASN A 110 0.00 -16.57 -4.15
N PRO A 111 0.13 -17.79 -4.72
CA PRO A 111 1.36 -18.23 -5.38
C PRO A 111 1.86 -17.29 -6.48
N LEU A 112 0.94 -16.59 -7.17
CA LEU A 112 1.26 -15.62 -8.22
C LEU A 112 1.90 -14.31 -7.69
N MET A 113 1.94 -14.12 -6.37
CA MET A 113 2.57 -12.98 -5.72
C MET A 113 3.86 -13.36 -4.97
N THR A 114 4.20 -14.66 -4.89
CA THR A 114 5.36 -15.14 -4.14
C THR A 114 6.65 -14.48 -4.60
N ASP A 115 6.84 -14.35 -5.91
CA ASP A 115 8.02 -13.72 -6.49
C ASP A 115 8.09 -12.21 -6.17
N SER A 116 6.94 -11.54 -6.16
CA SER A 116 6.83 -10.13 -5.77
C SER A 116 7.27 -9.92 -4.32
N PHE A 117 7.01 -10.88 -3.43
CA PHE A 117 7.42 -10.82 -2.02
C PHE A 117 8.83 -11.37 -1.76
N SER A 118 9.33 -12.30 -2.58
CA SER A 118 10.68 -12.86 -2.46
C SER A 118 11.75 -11.91 -3.01
N ALA A 119 11.48 -11.26 -4.15
CA ALA A 119 12.33 -10.23 -4.75
C ALA A 119 12.27 -8.91 -3.98
N ALA A 120 11.14 -8.56 -3.36
CA ALA A 120 10.97 -7.36 -2.54
C ALA A 120 11.37 -7.54 -1.06
N SER A 121 12.19 -8.55 -0.75
CA SER A 121 12.42 -9.10 0.60
C SER A 121 13.11 -8.19 1.63
N ARG A 122 13.29 -6.89 1.36
CA ARG A 122 13.72 -5.93 2.40
C ARG A 122 12.82 -4.70 2.55
N GLY A 123 11.74 -4.59 1.76
CA GLY A 123 10.90 -3.40 1.78
C GLY A 123 9.39 -3.63 1.66
N LEU A 124 8.91 -4.75 1.12
CA LEU A 124 7.47 -4.99 1.04
C LEU A 124 6.95 -5.68 2.30
N HIS A 125 5.99 -5.06 2.99
CA HIS A 125 5.46 -5.56 4.26
C HIS A 125 3.95 -5.77 4.21
N ALA A 126 3.50 -6.99 4.47
CA ALA A 126 2.09 -7.34 4.67
C ALA A 126 1.92 -7.92 6.07
N ALA A 127 1.29 -7.17 6.98
CA ALA A 127 1.18 -7.56 8.38
C ALA A 127 0.18 -8.71 8.60
N LYS A 128 0.60 -9.76 9.30
CA LYS A 128 -0.29 -10.79 9.85
C LYS A 128 -0.80 -10.45 11.25
N GLN A 129 -0.12 -9.54 11.94
CA GLN A 129 -0.45 -9.04 13.27
C GLN A 129 -0.27 -7.52 13.30
N PRO A 130 -1.01 -6.78 14.15
CA PRO A 130 -0.79 -5.35 14.33
C PRO A 130 0.66 -5.09 14.77
N GLY A 131 1.28 -4.03 14.23
CA GLY A 131 2.65 -3.67 14.58
C GLY A 131 2.95 -2.21 14.29
N PRO A 132 4.12 -1.70 14.72
CA PRO A 132 4.54 -0.34 14.38
C PRO A 132 4.69 -0.19 12.87
N GLN A 133 4.32 0.97 12.33
CA GLN A 133 4.59 1.29 10.94
C GLN A 133 6.10 1.45 10.73
N ALA A 134 6.71 0.54 9.96
CA ALA A 134 8.16 0.48 9.75
C ALA A 134 8.76 1.75 9.12
N CYS A 135 7.95 2.49 8.35
CA CYS A 135 8.42 3.63 7.54
C CYS A 135 7.54 4.85 7.76
N CYS A 136 7.93 5.66 8.74
CA CYS A 136 7.13 6.74 9.29
C CYS A 136 8.02 7.95 9.66
N ALA A 137 8.31 8.79 8.66
CA ALA A 137 8.97 10.07 8.86
C ALA A 137 8.00 11.22 8.51
N PRO A 138 8.22 12.45 9.02
CA PRO A 138 7.41 13.59 8.62
C PRO A 138 7.45 13.76 7.10
N GLY A 139 6.32 14.09 6.49
CA GLY A 139 6.24 14.28 5.04
C GLY A 139 6.21 13.00 4.21
N THR A 140 6.18 11.81 4.82
CA THR A 140 5.97 10.53 4.11
C THR A 140 4.60 10.50 3.42
N LEU A 141 4.54 9.80 2.28
CA LEU A 141 3.32 9.63 1.50
C LEU A 141 2.74 8.24 1.71
N SER A 142 1.41 8.14 1.71
CA SER A 142 0.67 6.89 1.59
C SER A 142 -0.28 6.96 0.42
N GLY A 143 -0.45 5.85 -0.29
CA GLY A 143 -1.41 5.73 -1.39
C GLY A 143 -2.67 4.98 -0.98
N THR A 144 -3.79 5.31 -1.62
CA THR A 144 -5.05 4.57 -1.53
C THR A 144 -5.60 4.32 -2.93
N SER A 145 -5.85 3.06 -3.26
CA SER A 145 -6.37 2.62 -4.57
C SER A 145 -7.83 2.19 -4.49
N ALA A 146 -8.62 2.58 -5.50
CA ALA A 146 -9.98 2.09 -5.70
C ALA A 146 -10.26 1.85 -7.19
N PHE A 147 -10.63 0.62 -7.56
CA PHE A 147 -10.86 0.22 -8.95
C PHE A 147 -12.29 -0.29 -9.11
N ALA A 148 -13.13 0.45 -9.82
CA ALA A 148 -14.51 0.01 -10.07
C ALA A 148 -14.54 -1.09 -11.13
N PHE A 149 -15.45 -2.06 -10.98
CA PHE A 149 -15.66 -3.11 -11.98
C PHE A 149 -15.95 -2.56 -13.40
N GLN A 150 -16.60 -1.40 -13.46
CA GLN A 150 -16.94 -0.67 -14.69
C GLN A 150 -15.70 -0.08 -15.41
N GLY A 151 -14.51 -0.11 -14.79
CA GLY A 151 -13.25 0.36 -15.35
C GLY A 151 -12.79 1.75 -14.87
N THR A 152 -13.60 2.46 -14.09
CA THR A 152 -13.20 3.73 -13.46
C THR A 152 -12.22 3.47 -12.31
N ASN A 153 -11.00 3.97 -12.44
CA ASN A 153 -9.94 3.81 -11.45
C ASN A 153 -9.64 5.14 -10.76
N ALA A 154 -9.38 5.10 -9.46
CA ALA A 154 -8.94 6.23 -8.68
C ALA A 154 -7.74 5.85 -7.80
N HIS A 155 -6.82 6.79 -7.63
CA HIS A 155 -5.71 6.67 -6.71
C HIS A 155 -5.50 8.01 -6.01
N ALA A 156 -5.44 7.99 -4.68
CA ALA A 156 -5.23 9.18 -3.86
C ALA A 156 -3.92 9.05 -3.08
N LEU A 157 -3.22 10.18 -2.91
CA LEU A 157 -2.02 10.27 -2.09
C LEU A 157 -2.32 11.13 -0.87
N VAL A 158 -1.89 10.65 0.30
CA VAL A 158 -2.00 11.34 1.58
C VAL A 158 -0.61 11.58 2.12
N ARG A 159 -0.31 12.85 2.44
CA ARG A 159 0.95 13.24 3.09
C ARG A 159 0.75 13.32 4.59
N SER A 160 1.63 12.69 5.35
CA SER A 160 1.64 12.88 6.79
C SER A 160 2.22 14.25 7.16
N ALA A 161 1.46 15.03 7.94
CA ALA A 161 1.92 16.31 8.47
C ALA A 161 2.94 16.15 9.61
N GLN A 162 2.93 15.01 10.30
CA GLN A 162 3.79 14.72 11.45
C GLN A 162 4.48 13.36 11.22
N GLY A 163 5.75 13.23 11.60
CA GLY A 163 6.42 11.93 11.60
C GLY A 163 6.14 11.16 12.87
N CYS A 164 6.70 9.96 12.97
CA CYS A 164 6.88 9.27 14.25
C CYS A 164 7.86 10.10 15.08
N GLN A 165 7.40 11.16 15.74
CA GLN A 165 8.11 11.60 16.94
C GLN A 165 7.90 10.48 17.95
N GLY A 166 9.00 9.82 18.33
CA GLY A 166 8.97 8.78 19.33
C GLY A 166 8.16 9.28 20.52
N GLN A 167 7.05 8.61 20.82
CA GLN A 167 6.49 8.70 22.15
C GLN A 167 7.57 8.16 23.07
N SER A 168 8.37 9.03 23.68
CA SER A 168 9.04 8.69 24.92
C SER A 168 7.97 8.09 25.82
N PRO A 169 8.18 6.89 26.40
CA PRO A 169 7.18 6.28 27.25
C PRO A 169 6.91 7.27 28.38
N GLY A 170 5.75 7.93 28.30
CA GLY A 170 5.31 8.85 29.32
C GLY A 170 5.23 8.07 30.60
N THR A 171 6.11 8.37 31.54
CA THR A 171 5.93 8.05 32.95
C THR A 171 4.55 8.60 33.33
N ARG A 172 3.57 7.70 33.46
CA ARG A 172 2.29 8.06 34.08
C ARG A 172 2.57 8.45 35.53
N PRO A 173 1.88 9.47 36.07
CA PRO A 173 1.90 9.74 37.51
C PRO A 173 1.33 8.55 38.30
#